data_AF-A0A3D0GL66-F1
#
_entry.id   AF-A0A3D0GL66-F1
#
_cell.length_a   1.000
_cell.length_b   1.000
_cell.length_c   1.000
_cell.angle_alpha   90.00
_cell.angle_beta   90.00
_cell.angle_gamma   90.00
#
_symmetry.space_group_name_H-M   'P 1'
#
loop_
_entity.id
_entity.type
_entity.pdbx_description
1 polymer ?
#
loop_
_entity_poly.entity_id
_entity_poly.type
_entity_poly.pdbx_seq_one_letter_code
_entity_poly.pdbx_strand_id
1 'polypeptide(L)' 'MYFESIADLLAMEGHGVFVWSSYAVFAIVIGLMIYLPIAQLARHKVRLKARFEALSRSELELPHKR' A
#
# COMPACT_ATOMS: atom_id res chain seq x y z
N MET A 1 0.12 36.65 4.63
CA MET A 1 -0.41 36.89 5.99
C MET A 1 -0.09 35.66 6.83
N TYR A 2 0.35 35.85 8.08
CA TYR A 2 0.46 34.74 9.02
C TYR A 2 -0.96 34.41 9.50
N PHE A 3 -1.28 33.14 9.71
CA PHE A 3 -2.60 32.76 10.22
C PHE A 3 -2.71 33.19 11.68
N GLU A 4 -3.77 33.91 12.04
CA GLU A 4 -3.96 34.36 13.42
C GLU A 4 -4.58 33.27 14.31
N SER A 5 -5.16 32.22 13.69
CA SER A 5 -5.79 31.12 14.40
C SER A 5 -5.80 29.81 13.62
N ILE A 6 -6.08 28.70 14.31
CA ILE A 6 -6.33 27.39 13.68
C ILE A 6 -7.57 27.43 12.77
N ALA A 7 -8.55 28.28 13.09
CA ALA A 7 -9.72 28.47 12.24
C ALA A 7 -9.35 29.11 10.89
N ASP A 8 -8.45 30.09 10.87
CA ASP A 8 -7.95 30.68 9.60
C ASP A 8 -7.14 29.69 8.77
N LEU A 9 -6.39 28.80 9.41
CA LEU A 9 -5.69 27.71 8.73
C LEU A 9 -6.67 26.76 8.03
N LEU A 10 -7.78 26.43 8.70
CA LEU A 10 -8.80 25.56 8.14
C LEU A 10 -9.65 26.26 7.08
N ALA A 11 -9.98 27.53 7.30
CA ALA A 11 -10.77 28.33 6.37
C ALA A 11 -9.98 28.73 5.12
N MET A 12 -8.64 28.81 5.19
CA MET A 12 -7.76 29.31 4.11
C MET A 12 -8.38 30.47 3.36
N GLU A 13 -8.70 31.55 4.08
CA GLU A 13 -9.28 32.77 3.48
C GLU A 13 -10.53 32.45 2.60
N GLY A 14 -11.38 31.52 3.05
CA GLY A 14 -12.58 31.06 2.36
C GLY A 14 -12.40 29.90 1.37
N HIS A 15 -11.15 29.48 1.10
CA HIS A 15 -10.83 28.44 0.11
C HIS A 15 -10.52 27.07 0.75
N GLY A 16 -10.63 26.96 2.07
CA GLY A 16 -10.28 25.79 2.86
C GLY A 16 -10.91 24.51 2.35
N VAL A 17 -12.20 24.52 2.03
CA VAL A 17 -12.92 23.33 1.54
C VAL A 17 -12.24 22.76 0.30
N PHE A 18 -11.89 23.60 -0.68
CA PHE A 18 -11.23 23.17 -1.92
C PHE A 18 -9.81 22.66 -1.66
N VAL A 19 -9.04 23.37 -0.82
CA VAL A 19 -7.65 23.02 -0.49
C VAL A 19 -7.60 21.67 0.23
N TRP A 20 -8.38 21.51 1.30
CA TRP A 20 -8.41 20.27 2.08
C TRP A 20 -9.01 19.10 1.30
N SER A 21 -10.02 19.32 0.45
CA SER A 21 -10.54 18.25 -0.42
C SER A 21 -9.48 17.79 -1.42
N SER A 22 -8.70 18.73 -1.98
CA SER A 22 -7.63 18.39 -2.92
C SER A 22 -6.52 17.58 -2.25
N TYR A 23 -6.11 17.99 -1.04
CA TYR A 23 -5.16 17.21 -0.24
C TYR A 23 -5.69 15.84 0.16
N ALA A 24 -6.98 15.73 0.51
CA ALA A 24 -7.60 14.46 0.85
C ALA A 24 -7.60 13.50 -0.35
N VAL A 25 -8.01 13.97 -1.52
CA VAL A 25 -7.99 13.16 -2.76
C VAL A 25 -6.56 12.73 -3.09
N PHE A 26 -5.60 13.66 -3.04
CA PHE A 26 -4.19 13.35 -3.25
C PHE A 26 -3.69 12.27 -2.27
N ALA A 27 -3.95 12.44 -0.98
CA ALA A 27 -3.55 11.49 0.06
C ALA A 27 -4.17 10.10 -0.16
N ILE A 28 -5.43 10.04 -0.58
CA ILE A 28 -6.11 8.78 -0.92
C ILE A 28 -5.43 8.10 -2.12
N VAL A 29 -5.17 8.84 -3.20
CA VAL A 29 -4.55 8.28 -4.41
C VAL A 29 -3.16 7.74 -4.11
N ILE A 30 -2.32 8.53 -3.45
CA ILE A 30 -0.97 8.10 -3.04
C ILE A 30 -1.05 6.92 -2.06
N GLY A 31 -1.95 7.00 -1.08
CA GLY A 31 -2.20 5.92 -0.13
C GLY A 31 -2.57 4.62 -0.82
N LEU A 32 -3.45 4.65 -1.81
CA LEU A 32 -3.85 3.49 -2.61
C LEU A 32 -2.70 2.97 -3.49
N MET A 33 -1.93 3.86 -4.13
CA MET A 33 -0.75 3.48 -4.92
C MET A 33 0.29 2.74 -4.10
N ILE A 34 0.42 3.04 -2.81
CA ILE A 34 1.36 2.36 -1.90
C ILE A 34 0.71 1.11 -1.30
N TYR A 35 -0.54 1.20 -0.85
CA TYR A 35 -1.22 0.12 -0.15
C TYR A 35 -1.49 -1.10 -1.06
N LEU A 36 -1.98 -0.88 -2.27
CA LEU A 36 -2.32 -1.95 -3.21
C LEU A 36 -1.15 -2.88 -3.56
N PRO A 37 0.05 -2.40 -3.96
CA PRO A 37 1.17 -3.27 -4.26
C PRO A 37 1.69 -3.99 -3.02
N ILE A 38 1.68 -3.36 -1.85
CA ILE A 38 2.07 -4.01 -0.58
C ILE A 38 1.11 -5.16 -0.27
N ALA A 39 -0.20 -4.91 -0.36
CA ALA A 39 -1.22 -5.92 -0.13
C ALA A 39 -1.12 -7.08 -1.13
N GLN A 40 -0.81 -6.78 -2.40
CA GLN A 40 -0.58 -7.81 -3.42
C GLN A 40 0.68 -8.61 -3.14
N LEU A 41 1.79 -7.97 -2.78
CA LEU A 41 3.06 -8.63 -2.46
C LEU A 41 2.89 -9.62 -1.31
N ALA A 42 2.14 -9.26 -0.26
CA ALA A 42 1.82 -10.16 0.83
C ALA A 42 1.12 -11.44 0.33
N ARG A 43 0.14 -11.31 -0.57
CA ARG A 43 -0.56 -12.45 -1.20
C ARG A 43 0.36 -13.28 -2.09
N HIS A 44 1.26 -12.65 -2.83
CA HIS A 44 2.23 -13.35 -3.69
C HIS A 44 3.24 -14.16 -2.89
N LYS A 45 3.76 -13.62 -1.78
CA LYS A 45 4.71 -14.32 -0.89
C LYS A 45 4.13 -15.63 -0.36
N VAL A 46 2.88 -15.63 0.09
CA VAL A 46 2.20 -16.84 0.58
C VAL A 46 2.13 -17.90 -0.52
N ARG A 47 1.77 -17.52 -1.75
CA ARG A 47 1.69 -18.46 -2.88
C ARG A 47 3.05 -19.00 -3.30
N LEU A 48 4.09 -18.16 -3.30
CA LEU A 48 5.46 -18.58 -3.62
C LEU A 48 5.99 -19.57 -2.59
N LYS A 49 5.75 -19.33 -1.30
CA LYS A 49 6.17 -20.24 -0.23
C LYS A 49 5.52 -21.63 -0.37
N ALA A 50 4.22 -21.69 -0.64
CA ALA A 50 3.51 -22.95 -0.86
C ALA A 50 4.07 -23.73 -2.07
N ARG A 51 4.44 -23.05 -3.16
CA ARG A 51 5.07 -23.68 -4.33
C ARG A 51 6.47 -24.19 -4.03
N PHE A 52 7.26 -23.42 -3.29
CA PHE A 52 8.61 -23.82 -2.90
C PHE A 52 8.58 -25.10 -2.04
N GLU A 53 7.67 -25.17 -1.06
CA GLU A 53 7.48 -26.37 -0.22
C GLU A 53 7.00 -27.59 -1.01
N ALA A 54 6.21 -27.41 -2.07
CA ALA A 54 5.79 -28.50 -2.95
C ALA A 54 6.95 -29.02 -3.83
N LEU A 55 7.79 -28.13 -4.34
CA LEU A 55 8.97 -28.49 -5.13
C LEU A 55 10.01 -29.23 -4.29
N SER A 56 10.33 -28.73 -3.10
CA SER A 56 11.32 -29.37 -2.21
C SER A 56 10.87 -30.77 -1.79
N ARG A 57 9.56 -30.99 -1.61
CA ARG A 57 8.99 -32.32 -1.36
C ARG A 57 9.18 -33.25 -2.56
N SER A 58 8.95 -32.77 -3.78
CA SER A 58 9.13 -33.57 -5.00
C SER A 58 10.59 -33.94 -5.24
N GLU A 59 11.55 -33.06 -4.93
CA GLU A 59 12.99 -33.37 -5.03
C GLU A 59 13.42 -34.45 -4.04
N LEU A 60 12.82 -34.49 -2.84
CA LEU A 60 13.05 -35.51 -1.82
C LEU A 60 12.43 -36.87 -2.17
N GLU A 61 11.36 -36.90 -2.98
CA GLU A 61 10.66 -38.12 -3.39
C GLU A 61 11.22 -38.74 -4.69
N LEU A 62 12.13 -38.06 -5.40
CA LEU A 62 12.76 -38.63 -6.59
C LEU A 62 13.66 -39.81 -6.17
N PRO A 63 13.43 -41.03 -6.71
CA PRO A 63 14.33 -42.13 -6.48
C PRO A 63 15.69 -41.72 -7.06
N HIS A 64 16.70 -41.64 -6.19
CA HIS A 64 18.09 -41.41 -6.55
C HIS A 64 18.53 -42.56 -7.47
N LYS A 65 18.25 -42.41 -8.76
CA LYS A 65 18.61 -43.35 -9.80
C LYS A 65 20.12 -43.24 -9.95
N ARG A 66 20.81 -44.13 -9.24
CA ARG A 66 22.24 -44.43 -9.38
C ARG A 66 22.58 -44.73 -10.83
#